data_AF-A0A3Q2YV73-F1
#
_entry.id   AF-A0A3Q2YV73-F1
#
_cell.length_a   1.000
_cell.length_b   1.000
_cell.length_c   1.000
_cell.angle_alpha   90.00
_cell.angle_beta   90.00
_cell.angle_gamma   90.00
#
_symmetry.space_group_name_H-M   'P 1'
#
loop_
_entity.id
_entity.type
_entity.pdbx_description
1 polymer ?
#
loop_
_entity_poly.entity_id
_entity_poly.type
_entity_poly.pdbx_seq_one_letter_code
_entity_poly.pdbx_strand_id
1 'polypeptide(L)' 'MFEAIHGSAPDIAGKGIANPSGLLHGAILMLEHIGQADVGVRLTNAWLRTIEDGVLTGDVYREGHD' A
#
# COMPACT_ATOMS: atom_id res chain seq x y z
N MET A 1 3.37 15.16 9.26
CA MET A 1 2.43 14.87 8.15
C MET A 1 2.89 13.58 7.50
N PHE A 2 1.97 12.66 7.19
CA PHE A 2 2.29 11.38 6.56
C PHE A 2 1.68 11.37 5.16
N GLU A 3 2.49 11.04 4.16
CA GLU A 3 2.10 11.06 2.76
C GLU A 3 2.79 9.94 1.99
N ALA A 4 2.22 9.58 0.84
CA ALA A 4 2.89 8.69 -0.09
C ALA A 4 4.03 9.45 -0.81
N ILE A 5 5.14 8.76 -1.11
CA ILE A 5 6.29 9.35 -1.80
C ILE A 5 6.01 9.52 -3.30
N HIS A 6 5.14 8.69 -3.88
CA HIS A 6 4.81 8.77 -5.30
C HIS A 6 4.04 10.05 -5.63
N GLY A 7 4.18 10.53 -6.87
CA GLY A 7 3.44 11.67 -7.38
C GLY A 7 1.97 11.36 -7.72
N SER A 8 1.35 12.25 -8.49
CA SER A 8 -0.07 12.16 -8.86
C SER A 8 -0.43 11.12 -9.92
N ALA A 9 0.57 10.52 -10.60
CA ALA A 9 0.41 9.51 -11.64
C ALA A 9 -0.71 9.86 -12.66
N PRO A 10 -0.59 11.00 -13.38
CA PRO A 10 -1.67 11.54 -14.21
C PRO A 10 -2.05 10.63 -15.38
N ASP A 11 -1.13 9.79 -15.84
CA ASP A 11 -1.31 8.79 -16.89
C ASP A 11 -2.26 7.64 -16.49
N ILE A 12 -2.41 7.38 -15.19
CA ILE A 12 -3.31 6.33 -14.65
C ILE A 12 -4.44 6.86 -13.77
N ALA A 13 -4.53 8.18 -13.59
CA ALA A 13 -5.61 8.82 -12.84
C ALA A 13 -6.99 8.44 -13.41
N GLY A 14 -7.93 8.08 -12.53
CA GLY A 14 -9.28 7.67 -12.90
C GLY A 14 -9.41 6.25 -13.48
N LYS A 15 -8.31 5.51 -13.67
CA LYS A 15 -8.33 4.15 -14.22
C LYS A 15 -8.55 3.05 -13.16
N GLY A 16 -8.46 3.38 -11.88
CA GLY A 16 -8.64 2.41 -10.79
C GLY A 16 -7.52 1.38 -10.65
N ILE A 17 -6.34 1.64 -11.24
CA ILE A 17 -5.18 0.71 -11.25
C ILE A 17 -3.98 1.20 -10.44
N ALA A 18 -4.09 2.36 -9.78
CA ALA A 18 -3.00 2.89 -8.95
C ALA A 18 -2.79 2.02 -7.72
N ASN A 19 -1.53 1.84 -7.33
CA ASN A 19 -1.16 1.13 -6.12
C ASN A 19 -1.45 1.95 -4.86
N PRO A 20 -2.37 1.52 -3.97
CA PRO A 20 -2.67 2.27 -2.75
C PRO A 20 -1.62 2.07 -1.64
N SER A 21 -0.66 1.15 -1.83
CA SER A 21 0.28 0.72 -0.79
C SER A 21 1.10 1.84 -0.17
N GLY A 22 1.54 2.82 -0.97
CA GLY A 22 2.34 3.94 -0.46
C GLY A 22 1.58 4.79 0.55
N LEU A 23 0.32 5.12 0.27
CA LEU A 23 -0.53 5.86 1.19
C LEU A 23 -0.95 5.01 2.40
N LEU A 24 -1.23 3.72 2.18
CA LEU A 24 -1.53 2.78 3.27
C LEU A 24 -0.37 2.68 4.27
N HIS A 25 0.87 2.60 3.79
CA HIS A 25 2.04 2.59 4.65
C HIS A 25 2.19 3.91 5.44
N GLY A 26 1.94 5.06 4.80
CA GLY A 26 1.86 6.35 5.50
C GLY A 26 0.82 6.36 6.62
N ALA A 27 -0.35 5.74 6.40
CA ALA A 27 -1.39 5.60 7.43
C ALA A 27 -0.95 4.67 8.58
N ILE A 28 -0.21 3.59 8.30
CA ILE A 28 0.38 2.73 9.34
C ILE A 28 1.36 3.52 10.22
N LEU A 29 2.27 4.29 9.61
CA LEU A 29 3.21 5.14 10.34
C LEU A 29 2.48 6.21 11.18
N MET A 30 1.37 6.76 10.67
CA MET A 30 0.52 7.67 11.42
C MET A 30 -0.10 6.98 12.64
N LEU A 31 -0.62 5.76 12.49
CA LEU A 31 -1.20 4.98 13.60
C LEU A 31 -0.16 4.72 14.70
N GLU A 32 1.05 4.33 14.32
CA GLU A 32 2.16 4.18 15.27
C GLU A 32 2.46 5.48 16.01
N HIS A 33 2.51 6.61 15.30
CA HIS A 33 2.77 7.93 15.87
C HIS A 33 1.72 8.38 16.90
N ILE A 34 0.46 8.00 16.72
CA ILE A 34 -0.65 8.35 17.64
C ILE A 34 -0.88 7.26 18.72
N GLY A 35 0.04 6.31 18.87
CA GLY A 35 -0.06 5.26 19.89
C GLY A 35 -1.06 4.14 19.57
N GLN A 36 -1.44 3.98 18.31
CA GLN A 36 -2.36 2.94 17.81
C GLN A 36 -1.59 1.81 17.08
N ALA A 37 -0.44 1.40 17.64
CA ALA A 37 0.45 0.41 17.02
C ALA A 37 -0.25 -0.93 16.74
N ASP A 38 -1.14 -1.40 17.61
CA ASP A 38 -1.88 -2.65 17.40
C ASP A 38 -2.75 -2.62 16.14
N VAL A 39 -3.33 -1.46 15.81
CA VAL A 39 -4.10 -1.27 14.58
C VAL A 39 -3.16 -1.24 13.38
N GLY A 40 -2.01 -0.56 13.51
CA GLY A 40 -0.95 -0.55 12.50
C GLY A 40 -0.49 -1.97 12.14
N VAL A 41 -0.21 -2.81 13.14
CA VAL A 41 0.20 -4.22 12.96
C VAL A 41 -0.87 -5.02 12.20
N ARG A 42 -2.15 -4.84 12.54
CA ARG A 42 -3.25 -5.53 11.83
C ARG A 42 -3.30 -5.12 10.35
N LEU A 43 -3.13 -3.83 10.05
CA LEU A 43 -3.09 -3.35 8.67
C LEU A 43 -1.86 -3.87 7.91
N THR A 44 -0.68 -3.84 8.53
CA THR A 44 0.54 -4.39 7.94
C THR A 44 0.37 -5.87 7.58
N ASN A 45 -0.16 -6.68 8.50
CA ASN A 45 -0.36 -8.10 8.26
C ASN A 45 -1.39 -8.36 7.15
N ALA A 46 -2.50 -7.61 7.11
CA ALA A 46 -3.48 -7.72 6.05
C ALA A 46 -2.91 -7.34 4.68
N TRP A 47 -2.12 -6.26 4.65
CA TRP A 47 -1.45 -5.80 3.43
C TRP A 47 -0.43 -6.81 2.91
N LEU A 48 0.44 -7.34 3.77
CA LEU A 48 1.41 -8.39 3.40
C LEU A 48 0.69 -9.65 2.93
N ARG A 49 -0.36 -10.08 3.64
CA ARG A 49 -1.15 -11.24 3.23
C ARG A 49 -1.79 -11.06 1.86
N THR A 50 -2.25 -9.86 1.53
CA THR A 50 -2.84 -9.54 0.22
C THR A 50 -1.81 -9.72 -0.91
N ILE A 51 -0.56 -9.31 -0.66
CA ILE A 51 0.57 -9.50 -1.59
C ILE A 51 0.91 -10.99 -1.72
N GLU A 52 0.98 -11.73 -0.60
CA GLU A 52 1.24 -13.17 -0.57
C GLU A 52 0.16 -13.98 -1.32
N ASP A 53 -1.10 -13.57 -1.25
CA ASP A 53 -2.22 -14.16 -1.99
C ASP A 53 -2.18 -13.81 -3.50
N GLY A 54 -1.19 -13.05 -3.96
CA GLY A 54 -1.01 -12.68 -5.37
C GLY A 54 -1.93 -11.55 -5.85
N VAL A 55 -2.59 -10.83 -4.94
CA VAL A 55 -3.43 -9.67 -5.28
C VAL A 55 -2.53 -8.45 -5.43
N LEU A 56 -2.03 -8.24 -6.67
CA LEU A 56 -1.02 -7.23 -6.99
C LEU A 56 -1.57 -6.17 -7.97
N THR A 57 -1.12 -4.93 -7.82
CA THR A 57 -1.26 -3.88 -8.84
C THR A 57 -0.15 -3.99 -9.88
N GLY A 58 -0.36 -3.38 -11.06
CA GLY A 58 0.51 -3.57 -12.22
C GLY A 58 1.97 -3.10 -12.05
N ASP A 59 2.23 -2.21 -11.10
CA ASP A 59 3.57 -1.71 -10.76
C ASP A 59 4.38 -2.68 -9.87
N VAL A 60 3.71 -3.58 -9.15
CA VAL A 60 4.34 -4.61 -8.31
C VAL A 60 4.38 -5.97 -9.02
N TYR A 61 3.38 -6.23 -9.86
CA TYR A 61 3.29 -7.46 -10.63
C TYR A 61 4.53 -7.67 -11.52
N ARG A 62 5.07 -8.89 -11.52
CA ARG A 62 6.15 -9.33 -12.42
C ARG A 62 5.73 -10.62 -13.12
N GLU A 63 5.78 -10.61 -14.44
CA GLU A 63 5.48 -11.79 -15.25
C GLU A 63 6.61 -12.83 -15.09
N GLY A 64 6.27 -14.09 -14.80
CA GLY A 64 7.21 -15.22 -14.78
C GLY A 64 7.88 -15.55 -13.44
N HIS A 65 7.27 -15.21 -12.30
CA HIS A 65 7.74 -15.65 -10.98
C HIS A 65 6.81 -16.75 -10.44
N ASP A 66 7.07 -17.99 -10.88
CA ASP A 66 6.52 -19.24 -10.30
C ASP A 66 7.44 -19.76 -9.19
#